data_AF-A0A7Z9WIH8-F1
#
_entry.id   AF-A0A7Z9WIH8-F1
#
_cell.length_a   1.000
_cell.length_b   1.000
_cell.length_c   1.000
_cell.angle_alpha   90.00
_cell.angle_beta   90.00
_cell.angle_gamma   90.00
#
_symmetry.space_group_name_H-M   'P 1'
#
loop_
_entity.id
_entity.type
_entity.pdbx_description
1 polymer ?
#
loop_
_entity_poly.entity_id
_entity_poly.type
_entity_poly.pdbx_seq_one_letter_code
_entity_poly.pdbx_strand_id
1 'polypeptide(L)'
;MPEVIWGINPVLEALKARPEAFKEIIIARPSTPPCKRGGKIGEGLNRILQTARKRHIRTTFKDRGALPHLAKNHGHQDIVAIVEEYRYAKIEEIINLYRSQKERALIIILDGIEDPQNLGSLIRSAHVAGVHGVVIPKHRAAPVTATVNKASAGALEHTLVARVTNLASTINYLKKQGVWIIGTTMEAQRTIYELDLRSDVAFVVGSEGKGIRPLIKRHCDFLVSIPMKGKVSSLNVAVAGAIALFEAVRQRQSAFQLSGSGSLLRLLPPALLVCLFVKPGYEPVKIDIMFADIRNVLRLPAS
;
A
#
# COMPACT_ATOMS: atom_id res chain seq x y z
N MET A 1 20.11 -17.87 -6.03
CA MET A 1 20.85 -17.36 -7.23
C MET A 1 20.84 -15.84 -7.16
N PRO A 2 21.86 -15.12 -7.69
CA PRO A 2 21.79 -13.65 -7.72
C PRO A 2 20.56 -13.19 -8.49
N GLU A 3 19.87 -12.19 -7.95
CA GLU A 3 18.74 -11.53 -8.58
C GLU A 3 19.26 -10.46 -9.56
N VAL A 4 18.53 -10.25 -10.65
CA VAL A 4 18.81 -9.19 -11.61
C VAL A 4 17.67 -8.20 -11.56
N ILE A 5 17.92 -6.95 -11.16
CA ILE A 5 16.94 -5.85 -11.17
C ILE A 5 17.29 -4.84 -12.27
N TRP A 6 16.29 -4.11 -12.78
CA TRP A 6 16.51 -3.17 -13.89
C TRP A 6 15.60 -1.94 -13.83
N GLY A 7 16.01 -0.89 -14.53
CA GLY A 7 15.35 0.40 -14.52
C GLY A 7 15.85 1.33 -13.42
N ILE A 8 15.67 2.62 -13.66
CA ILE A 8 16.25 3.69 -12.84
C ILE A 8 15.73 3.66 -11.40
N ASN A 9 14.41 3.68 -11.21
CA ASN A 9 13.82 3.74 -9.86
C ASN A 9 14.08 2.47 -9.05
N PRO A 10 13.85 1.24 -9.59
CA PRO A 10 14.20 0.01 -8.87
C PRO A 10 15.65 -0.01 -8.37
N VAL A 11 16.61 0.33 -9.24
CA VAL A 11 18.03 0.35 -8.86
C VAL A 11 18.32 1.45 -7.84
N LEU A 12 17.74 2.63 -7.98
CA LEU A 12 17.90 3.73 -7.02
C LEU A 12 17.35 3.39 -5.63
N GLU A 13 16.15 2.83 -5.56
CA GLU A 13 15.54 2.48 -4.27
C GLU A 13 16.27 1.32 -3.61
N ALA A 14 16.68 0.31 -4.38
CA ALA A 14 17.49 -0.79 -3.86
C ALA A 14 18.85 -0.30 -3.32
N LEU A 15 19.50 0.66 -3.98
CA LEU A 15 20.75 1.27 -3.50
C LEU A 15 20.59 2.02 -2.17
N LYS A 16 19.39 2.54 -1.88
CA LYS A 16 19.09 3.20 -0.61
C LYS A 16 18.80 2.18 0.49
N ALA A 17 18.01 1.15 0.15
CA ALA A 17 17.50 0.19 1.12
C ALA A 17 18.52 -0.88 1.52
N ARG A 18 19.26 -1.43 0.54
CA ARG A 18 20.18 -2.57 0.72
C ARG A 18 21.44 -2.46 -0.17
N PRO A 19 22.26 -1.40 -0.03
CA PRO A 19 23.46 -1.20 -0.86
C PRO A 19 24.45 -2.38 -0.82
N GLU A 20 24.54 -3.09 0.29
CA GLU A 20 25.39 -4.27 0.50
C GLU A 20 24.99 -5.47 -0.37
N ALA A 21 23.73 -5.54 -0.82
CA ALA A 21 23.28 -6.61 -1.69
C ALA A 21 23.82 -6.48 -3.12
N PHE A 22 24.41 -5.35 -3.50
CA PHE A 22 24.88 -5.11 -4.87
C PHE A 22 26.22 -5.78 -5.16
N LYS A 23 26.22 -6.65 -6.18
CA LYS A 23 27.44 -7.28 -6.70
C LYS A 23 28.03 -6.50 -7.88
N GLU A 24 27.18 -6.05 -8.79
CA GLU A 24 27.59 -5.32 -9.98
C GLU A 24 26.44 -4.47 -10.53
N ILE A 25 26.74 -3.26 -10.97
CA ILE A 25 25.83 -2.41 -11.76
C ILE A 25 26.35 -2.34 -13.19
N ILE A 26 25.52 -2.75 -14.14
CA ILE A 26 25.83 -2.78 -15.57
C ILE A 26 25.04 -1.68 -16.26
N ILE A 27 25.75 -0.78 -16.93
CA ILE A 27 25.18 0.37 -17.63
C ILE A 27 25.44 0.21 -19.12
N ALA A 28 24.45 0.56 -19.96
CA ALA A 28 24.69 0.60 -21.39
C ALA A 28 25.77 1.65 -21.71
N ARG A 29 26.76 1.26 -22.50
CA ARG A 29 27.81 2.16 -22.99
C ARG A 29 27.11 3.30 -23.74
N PRO A 30 27.20 4.53 -23.25
CA PRO A 30 26.39 5.59 -23.80
C PRO A 30 27.08 6.18 -25.03
N SER A 31 26.31 6.56 -26.05
CA SER A 31 26.83 7.29 -27.22
C SER A 31 27.28 8.72 -26.87
N THR A 32 26.86 9.23 -25.71
CA THR A 32 27.16 10.57 -25.15
C THR A 32 27.40 10.40 -23.64
N PRO A 33 28.39 11.05 -23.00
CA PRO A 33 28.67 10.84 -21.59
C PRO A 33 27.43 10.97 -20.68
N PRO A 34 27.24 10.14 -19.63
CA PRO A 34 26.04 10.16 -18.78
C PRO A 34 25.75 11.53 -18.14
N CYS A 35 26.81 12.30 -17.85
CA CYS A 35 26.74 13.66 -17.33
C CYS A 35 26.17 14.68 -18.33
N LYS A 36 26.06 14.35 -19.61
CA LYS A 36 25.50 15.20 -20.68
C LYS A 36 24.13 14.74 -21.17
N ARG A 37 23.60 13.63 -20.64
CA ARG A 37 22.24 13.15 -20.96
C ARG A 37 21.24 13.96 -20.14
N GLY A 38 20.57 14.92 -20.78
CA GLY A 38 19.47 15.66 -20.16
C GLY A 38 18.25 14.77 -19.88
N GLY A 39 17.39 15.22 -18.96
CA GLY A 39 16.11 14.58 -18.63
C GLY A 39 16.18 13.53 -17.52
N LYS A 40 15.00 13.10 -17.05
CA LYS A 40 14.81 12.27 -15.85
C LYS A 40 15.66 10.98 -15.81
N ILE A 41 15.87 10.35 -16.98
CA ILE A 41 16.66 9.11 -17.07
C ILE A 41 18.16 9.41 -16.85
N GLY A 42 18.68 10.47 -17.45
CA GLY A 42 20.08 10.86 -17.31
C GLY A 42 20.42 11.31 -15.89
N GLU A 43 19.56 12.12 -15.28
CA GLU A 43 19.67 12.51 -13.87
C GLU A 43 19.68 11.29 -12.94
N GLY A 44 18.77 10.33 -13.19
CA GLY A 44 18.72 9.08 -12.46
C GLY A 44 20.02 8.27 -12.57
N LEU A 45 20.56 8.11 -13.78
CA LEU A 45 21.84 7.42 -14.00
C LEU A 45 22.99 8.09 -13.26
N ASN A 46 23.06 9.42 -13.28
CA ASN A 46 24.11 10.15 -12.57
C ASN A 46 24.04 9.94 -11.06
N ARG A 47 22.83 9.95 -10.48
CA ARG A 47 22.62 9.63 -9.07
C ARG A 47 23.05 8.20 -8.72
N ILE A 48 22.75 7.24 -9.59
CA ILE A 48 23.16 5.84 -9.41
C ILE A 48 24.68 5.73 -9.43
N LEU A 49 25.35 6.30 -10.43
CA LEU A 49 26.81 6.30 -10.53
C LEU A 49 27.48 6.96 -9.32
N GLN A 50 26.95 8.09 -8.85
CA GLN A 50 27.47 8.78 -7.67
C GLN A 50 27.33 7.91 -6.41
N THR A 51 26.16 7.29 -6.22
CA THR A 51 25.89 6.42 -5.07
C THR A 51 26.77 5.17 -5.11
N ALA A 52 26.90 4.54 -6.29
CA ALA A 52 27.75 3.37 -6.50
C ALA A 52 29.22 3.67 -6.18
N ARG A 53 29.75 4.82 -6.63
CA ARG A 53 31.10 5.28 -6.29
C ARG A 53 31.28 5.47 -4.79
N LYS A 54 30.35 6.16 -4.12
CA LYS A 54 30.39 6.40 -2.67
C LYS A 54 30.38 5.11 -1.86
N ARG A 55 29.70 4.07 -2.37
CA ARG A 55 29.55 2.76 -1.71
C ARG A 55 30.56 1.71 -2.21
N HIS A 56 31.50 2.09 -3.08
CA HIS A 56 32.48 1.18 -3.71
C HIS A 56 31.85 -0.02 -4.43
N ILE A 57 30.67 0.15 -5.02
CA ILE A 57 29.98 -0.89 -5.79
C ILE A 57 30.57 -0.95 -7.19
N ARG A 58 30.88 -2.16 -7.66
CA ARG A 58 31.42 -2.38 -9.01
C ARG A 58 30.45 -1.89 -10.08
N THR A 59 30.92 -1.02 -10.97
CA THR A 59 30.16 -0.54 -12.13
C THR A 59 30.86 -0.94 -13.44
N THR A 60 30.15 -1.54 -14.38
CA THR A 60 30.68 -1.88 -15.72
C THR A 60 29.82 -1.32 -16.84
N PHE A 61 30.46 -1.03 -17.97
CA PHE A 61 29.80 -0.52 -19.17
C PHE A 61 29.79 -1.59 -20.26
N LYS A 62 28.62 -1.93 -20.79
CA LYS A 62 28.44 -2.94 -21.85
C LYS A 62 27.65 -2.39 -23.03
N ASP A 63 27.77 -3.02 -24.19
CA ASP A 63 26.98 -2.62 -25.37
C ASP A 63 25.47 -2.73 -25.09
N ARG A 64 24.71 -1.78 -25.63
CA ARG A 64 23.27 -1.66 -25.35
C ARG A 64 22.51 -2.94 -25.71
N GLY A 65 22.92 -3.64 -26.77
CA GLY A 65 22.34 -4.91 -27.18
C GLY A 65 22.53 -6.07 -26.19
N ALA A 66 23.47 -5.97 -25.25
CA ALA A 66 23.70 -7.00 -24.24
C ALA A 66 22.72 -6.92 -23.06
N LEU A 67 22.14 -5.75 -22.78
CA LEU A 67 21.28 -5.52 -21.61
C LEU A 67 19.93 -6.26 -21.66
N PRO A 68 19.22 -6.35 -22.81
CA PRO A 68 17.97 -7.08 -22.90
C PRO A 68 18.09 -8.55 -22.48
N HIS A 69 19.20 -9.21 -22.80
CA HIS A 69 19.46 -10.60 -22.40
C HIS A 69 19.65 -10.73 -20.88
N LEU A 70 20.33 -9.76 -20.26
CA LEU A 70 20.54 -9.73 -18.81
C LEU A 70 19.23 -9.43 -18.06
N ALA A 71 18.47 -8.43 -18.52
CA ALA A 71 17.20 -8.02 -17.91
C ALA A 71 16.03 -8.95 -18.25
N LYS A 72 16.17 -9.81 -19.26
CA LYS A 72 15.07 -10.57 -19.88
C LYS A 72 13.87 -9.68 -20.24
N ASN A 73 14.14 -8.40 -20.55
CA ASN A 73 13.13 -7.37 -20.77
C ASN A 73 13.76 -6.17 -21.50
N HIS A 74 12.97 -5.43 -22.28
CA HIS A 74 13.41 -4.23 -23.02
C HIS A 74 13.25 -2.92 -22.22
N GLY A 75 12.50 -2.90 -21.11
CA GLY A 75 12.22 -1.75 -20.26
C GLY A 75 13.32 -1.39 -19.24
N HIS A 76 14.57 -1.79 -19.50
CA HIS A 76 15.70 -1.67 -18.58
C HIS A 76 16.23 -0.24 -18.41
N GLN A 77 15.87 0.70 -19.29
CA GLN A 77 16.30 2.11 -19.21
C GLN A 77 17.83 2.26 -19.13
N ASP A 78 18.54 1.49 -19.98
CA ASP A 78 20.00 1.46 -20.06
C ASP A 78 20.74 1.05 -18.76
N ILE A 79 20.04 0.43 -17.80
CA ILE A 79 20.66 -0.03 -16.55
C ILE A 79 20.12 -1.39 -16.06
N VAL A 80 21.04 -2.19 -15.56
CA VAL A 80 20.79 -3.46 -14.87
C VAL A 80 21.68 -3.53 -13.63
N ALA A 81 21.19 -4.13 -12.55
CA ALA A 81 22.01 -4.44 -11.39
C ALA A 81 21.87 -5.92 -11.01
N ILE A 82 22.99 -6.54 -10.69
CA ILE A 82 23.08 -7.88 -10.14
C ILE A 82 23.17 -7.72 -8.62
N VAL A 83 22.16 -8.24 -7.93
CA VAL A 83 22.01 -8.12 -6.48
C VAL A 83 21.86 -9.50 -5.84
N GLU A 84 22.01 -9.58 -4.53
CA GLU A 84 21.66 -10.77 -3.76
C GLU A 84 20.16 -11.07 -3.86
N GLU A 85 19.82 -12.33 -3.61
CA GLU A 85 18.45 -12.83 -3.72
C GLU A 85 17.51 -12.08 -2.76
N TYR A 86 16.29 -11.79 -3.22
CA TYR A 86 15.29 -11.12 -2.39
C TYR A 86 14.94 -11.95 -1.14
N ARG A 87 15.10 -11.33 0.03
CA ARG A 87 14.74 -11.93 1.32
C ARG A 87 13.29 -11.61 1.67
N TYR A 88 12.44 -12.64 1.71
CA TYR A 88 11.10 -12.50 2.29
C TYR A 88 11.19 -12.29 3.81
N ALA A 89 10.35 -11.39 4.30
CA ALA A 89 10.18 -11.17 5.74
C ALA A 89 9.39 -12.33 6.37
N LYS A 90 9.59 -12.52 7.68
CA LYS A 90 8.68 -13.33 8.50
C LYS A 90 7.49 -12.49 8.96
N ILE A 91 6.39 -13.14 9.34
CA ILE A 91 5.19 -12.43 9.83
C ILE A 91 5.50 -11.69 11.15
N GLU A 92 6.38 -12.27 11.96
CA GLU A 92 6.87 -11.69 13.21
C GLU A 92 7.61 -10.37 12.98
N GLU A 93 8.34 -10.22 11.87
CA GLU A 93 9.01 -8.97 11.52
C GLU A 93 8.00 -7.84 11.26
N ILE A 94 6.89 -8.16 10.58
CA ILE A 94 5.77 -7.21 10.36
C ILE A 94 5.13 -6.82 11.69
N ILE A 95 4.91 -7.80 12.58
CA ILE A 95 4.31 -7.55 13.90
C ILE A 95 5.21 -6.66 14.76
N ASN A 96 6.50 -6.96 14.78
CA ASN A 96 7.48 -6.19 15.54
C ASN A 96 7.59 -4.77 15.01
N LEU A 97 7.48 -4.55 13.70
CA LEU A 97 7.53 -3.23 13.08
C LEU A 97 6.45 -2.30 13.65
N TYR A 98 5.17 -2.63 13.50
CA TYR A 98 4.08 -1.74 13.95
C TYR A 98 4.08 -1.54 15.47
N ARG A 99 4.46 -2.57 16.24
CA ARG A 99 4.60 -2.47 17.69
C ARG A 99 5.72 -1.53 18.11
N SER A 100 6.89 -1.63 17.47
CA SER A 100 8.04 -0.77 17.77
C SER A 100 7.77 0.69 17.44
N GLN A 101 7.00 0.94 16.39
CA GLN A 101 6.57 2.28 15.97
C GLN A 101 5.40 2.82 16.81
N LYS A 102 4.80 1.97 17.68
CA LYS A 102 3.58 2.28 18.44
C LYS A 102 2.42 2.71 17.53
N GLU A 103 2.38 2.14 16.33
CA GLU A 103 1.36 2.39 15.32
C GLU A 103 0.29 1.31 15.34
N ARG A 104 -0.86 1.65 14.75
CA ARG A 104 -1.94 0.68 14.54
C ARG A 104 -1.62 -0.20 13.35
N ALA A 105 -1.72 -1.52 13.52
CA ALA A 105 -1.37 -2.46 12.45
C ALA A 105 -2.20 -2.15 11.19
N LEU A 106 -1.51 -2.07 10.05
CA LEU A 106 -2.11 -1.98 8.73
C LEU A 106 -1.38 -2.97 7.84
N ILE A 107 -2.05 -4.06 7.49
CA ILE A 107 -1.49 -5.18 6.74
C ILE A 107 -2.38 -5.44 5.53
N ILE A 108 -1.80 -5.93 4.44
CA ILE A 108 -2.58 -6.44 3.30
C ILE A 108 -2.18 -7.89 3.00
N ILE A 109 -3.18 -8.74 2.86
CA ILE A 109 -3.07 -10.17 2.59
C ILE A 109 -3.62 -10.42 1.19
N LEU A 110 -2.78 -10.99 0.32
CA LEU A 110 -3.09 -11.18 -1.09
C LEU A 110 -3.42 -12.64 -1.36
N ASP A 111 -4.68 -12.94 -1.70
CA ASP A 111 -5.15 -14.28 -1.96
C ASP A 111 -5.33 -14.54 -3.46
N GLY A 112 -4.34 -15.15 -4.12
CA GLY A 112 -4.46 -15.51 -5.53
C GLY A 112 -3.96 -14.47 -6.53
N ILE A 113 -3.05 -13.57 -6.13
CA ILE A 113 -2.50 -12.55 -7.04
C ILE A 113 -1.35 -13.14 -7.86
N GLU A 114 -1.67 -13.67 -9.04
CA GLU A 114 -0.72 -14.38 -9.91
C GLU A 114 -0.02 -13.49 -10.94
N ASP A 115 -0.57 -12.31 -11.24
CA ASP A 115 0.04 -11.35 -12.15
C ASP A 115 1.08 -10.46 -11.41
N PRO A 116 2.36 -10.46 -11.85
CA PRO A 116 3.41 -9.59 -11.31
C PRO A 116 3.10 -8.09 -11.38
N GLN A 117 2.33 -7.62 -12.37
CA GLN A 117 1.98 -6.20 -12.48
C GLN A 117 0.99 -5.78 -11.39
N ASN A 118 -0.06 -6.58 -11.19
CA ASN A 118 -1.00 -6.41 -10.08
C ASN A 118 -0.29 -6.49 -8.72
N LEU A 119 0.61 -7.47 -8.51
CA LEU A 119 1.38 -7.59 -7.27
C LEU A 119 2.26 -6.35 -7.01
N GLY A 120 3.03 -5.91 -8.01
CA GLY A 120 3.90 -4.74 -7.85
C GLY A 120 3.11 -3.45 -7.62
N SER A 121 1.98 -3.29 -8.29
CA SER A 121 1.08 -2.14 -8.10
C SER A 121 0.47 -2.13 -6.70
N LEU A 122 0.05 -3.29 -6.18
CA LEU A 122 -0.44 -3.44 -4.80
C LEU A 122 0.64 -3.12 -3.77
N ILE A 123 1.86 -3.65 -3.95
CA ILE A 123 3.00 -3.34 -3.06
C ILE A 123 3.30 -1.85 -3.06
N ARG A 124 3.27 -1.20 -4.22
CA ARG A 124 3.49 0.24 -4.32
C ARG A 124 2.42 1.03 -3.56
N SER A 125 1.14 0.71 -3.80
CA SER A 125 0.01 1.34 -3.11
C SER A 125 0.06 1.08 -1.59
N ALA A 126 0.43 -0.13 -1.18
CA ALA A 126 0.63 -0.51 0.20
C ALA A 126 1.74 0.31 0.87
N HIS A 127 2.90 0.40 0.24
CA HIS A 127 4.02 1.19 0.75
C HIS A 127 3.64 2.65 1.00
N VAL A 128 3.03 3.30 0.00
CA VAL A 128 2.65 4.72 0.13
C VAL A 128 1.49 4.95 1.09
N ALA A 129 0.66 3.92 1.33
CA ALA A 129 -0.41 3.97 2.33
C ALA A 129 0.10 3.73 3.77
N GLY A 130 1.38 3.45 3.98
CA GLY A 130 1.93 3.15 5.30
C GLY A 130 1.58 1.74 5.80
N VAL A 131 1.44 0.78 4.89
CA VAL A 131 1.27 -0.63 5.25
C VAL A 131 2.55 -1.15 5.89
N HIS A 132 2.41 -1.83 7.02
CA HIS A 132 3.53 -2.43 7.76
C HIS A 132 4.02 -3.73 7.12
N GLY A 133 3.15 -4.42 6.37
CA GLY A 133 3.55 -5.59 5.62
C GLY A 133 2.52 -6.12 4.63
N VAL A 134 3.04 -6.77 3.59
CA VAL A 134 2.28 -7.45 2.55
C VAL A 134 2.47 -8.96 2.74
N VAL A 135 1.37 -9.72 2.81
CA VAL A 135 1.40 -11.18 2.97
C VAL A 135 0.95 -11.85 1.69
N ILE A 136 1.77 -12.75 1.15
CA ILE A 136 1.47 -13.54 -0.05
C ILE A 136 1.60 -15.05 0.22
N PRO A 137 0.79 -15.92 -0.41
CA PRO A 137 0.96 -17.36 -0.29
C PRO A 137 2.16 -17.86 -1.10
N LYS A 138 2.70 -19.02 -0.72
CA LYS A 138 3.77 -19.69 -1.47
C LYS A 138 3.31 -20.17 -2.85
N HIS A 139 2.04 -20.55 -2.96
CA HIS A 139 1.40 -21.11 -4.15
C HIS A 139 0.25 -20.21 -4.59
N ARG A 140 -0.07 -20.20 -5.90
CA ARG A 140 -1.12 -19.34 -6.49
C ARG A 140 -0.87 -17.85 -6.19
N ALA A 141 0.38 -17.43 -6.35
CA ALA A 141 0.78 -16.03 -6.29
C ALA A 141 2.03 -15.83 -7.14
N ALA A 142 2.16 -14.62 -7.70
CA ALA A 142 3.40 -14.18 -8.31
C ALA A 142 4.50 -14.15 -7.23
N PRO A 143 5.67 -14.77 -7.49
CA PRO A 143 6.82 -14.54 -6.63
C PRO A 143 7.34 -13.11 -6.82
N VAL A 144 8.04 -12.59 -5.81
CA VAL A 144 8.84 -11.38 -5.96
C VAL A 144 9.93 -11.65 -7.00
N THR A 145 9.92 -10.82 -8.03
CA THR A 145 10.85 -10.83 -9.15
C THR A 145 11.17 -9.40 -9.53
N ALA A 146 12.15 -9.19 -10.39
CA ALA A 146 12.45 -7.85 -10.88
C ALA A 146 11.33 -7.22 -11.73
N THR A 147 10.42 -8.00 -12.31
CA THR A 147 9.18 -7.46 -12.89
C THR A 147 8.30 -6.83 -11.81
N VAL A 148 8.15 -7.49 -10.65
CA VAL A 148 7.41 -6.94 -9.49
C VAL A 148 8.12 -5.71 -8.95
N ASN A 149 9.45 -5.74 -8.83
CA ASN A 149 10.25 -4.60 -8.39
C ASN A 149 10.04 -3.40 -9.32
N LYS A 150 10.11 -3.62 -10.63
CA LYS A 150 9.84 -2.61 -11.67
C LYS A 150 8.42 -2.06 -11.58
N ALA A 151 7.41 -2.91 -11.49
CA ALA A 151 6.00 -2.52 -11.37
C ALA A 151 5.74 -1.72 -10.07
N SER A 152 6.43 -2.07 -8.98
CA SER A 152 6.36 -1.34 -7.71
C SER A 152 7.13 -0.01 -7.70
N ALA A 153 7.85 0.30 -8.79
CA ALA A 153 8.75 1.45 -8.89
C ALA A 153 9.80 1.51 -7.77
N GLY A 154 10.26 0.36 -7.26
CA GLY A 154 11.23 0.26 -6.16
C GLY A 154 10.63 0.27 -4.76
N ALA A 155 9.32 0.45 -4.60
CA ALA A 155 8.65 0.42 -3.28
C ALA A 155 8.79 -0.93 -2.56
N LEU A 156 8.96 -2.02 -3.33
CA LEU A 156 9.28 -3.34 -2.81
C LEU A 156 10.50 -3.35 -1.88
N GLU A 157 11.50 -2.51 -2.13
CA GLU A 157 12.75 -2.46 -1.37
C GLU A 157 12.55 -1.91 0.05
N HIS A 158 11.45 -1.21 0.29
CA HIS A 158 11.11 -0.56 1.57
C HIS A 158 9.88 -1.18 2.23
N THR A 159 9.38 -2.31 1.71
CA THR A 159 8.14 -2.93 2.17
C THR A 159 8.40 -4.36 2.60
N LEU A 160 8.01 -4.72 3.82
CA LEU A 160 8.11 -6.10 4.29
C LEU A 160 7.11 -6.97 3.53
N VAL A 161 7.61 -7.90 2.72
CA VAL A 161 6.78 -8.90 2.04
C VAL A 161 7.02 -10.27 2.68
N ALA A 162 5.98 -10.81 3.33
CA ALA A 162 6.02 -12.14 3.93
C ALA A 162 5.39 -13.18 3.00
N ARG A 163 6.12 -14.26 2.75
CA ARG A 163 5.65 -15.38 1.91
C ARG A 163 5.35 -16.59 2.77
N VAL A 164 4.06 -16.95 2.87
CA VAL A 164 3.57 -17.96 3.83
C VAL A 164 3.06 -19.22 3.13
N THR A 165 3.15 -20.35 3.79
CA THR A 165 2.69 -21.64 3.26
C THR A 165 1.16 -21.77 3.31
N ASN A 166 0.53 -21.30 4.39
CA ASN A 166 -0.90 -21.43 4.63
C ASN A 166 -1.50 -20.10 5.14
N LEU A 167 -2.26 -19.43 4.27
CA LEU A 167 -2.92 -18.17 4.60
C LEU A 167 -3.91 -18.28 5.76
N ALA A 168 -4.70 -19.36 5.85
CA ALA A 168 -5.67 -19.53 6.93
C ALA A 168 -4.98 -19.60 8.31
N SER A 169 -3.84 -20.30 8.38
CA SER A 169 -3.03 -20.36 9.59
C SER A 169 -2.42 -19.00 9.94
N THR A 170 -1.88 -18.27 8.95
CA THR A 170 -1.37 -16.91 9.14
C THR A 170 -2.45 -15.94 9.60
N ILE A 171 -3.66 -16.03 9.04
CA ILE A 171 -4.80 -15.21 9.43
C ILE A 171 -5.18 -15.47 10.88
N ASN A 172 -5.31 -16.73 11.28
CA ASN A 172 -5.60 -17.08 12.67
C ASN A 172 -4.50 -16.60 13.63
N TYR A 173 -3.23 -16.65 13.20
CA TYR A 173 -2.13 -16.12 13.98
C TYR A 173 -2.23 -14.59 14.17
N LEU A 174 -2.51 -13.83 13.10
CA LEU A 174 -2.72 -12.38 13.17
C LEU A 174 -3.88 -12.00 14.10
N LYS A 175 -4.99 -12.75 14.07
CA LYS A 175 -6.12 -12.56 15.01
C LYS A 175 -5.69 -12.73 16.46
N LYS A 176 -4.87 -13.75 16.77
CA LYS A 176 -4.31 -13.93 18.12
C LYS A 176 -3.40 -12.78 18.56
N GLN A 177 -2.87 -11.99 17.62
CA GLN A 177 -2.10 -10.78 17.89
C GLN A 177 -2.97 -9.52 18.00
N GLY A 178 -4.29 -9.64 17.94
CA GLY A 178 -5.24 -8.53 18.06
C GLY A 178 -5.58 -7.85 16.73
N VAL A 179 -5.21 -8.42 15.59
CA VAL A 179 -5.45 -7.83 14.26
C VAL A 179 -6.78 -8.32 13.69
N TRP A 180 -7.68 -7.39 13.36
CA TRP A 180 -8.95 -7.68 12.68
C TRP A 180 -8.76 -7.97 11.20
N ILE A 181 -9.44 -9.00 10.69
CA ILE A 181 -9.26 -9.48 9.32
C ILE A 181 -10.47 -9.11 8.48
N ILE A 182 -10.25 -8.30 7.45
CA ILE A 182 -11.32 -7.70 6.65
C ILE A 182 -11.19 -8.17 5.21
N GLY A 183 -12.12 -9.01 4.75
CA GLY A 183 -12.16 -9.47 3.36
C GLY A 183 -12.89 -8.49 2.44
N THR A 184 -12.27 -8.11 1.33
CA THR A 184 -12.94 -7.30 0.30
C THR A 184 -13.67 -8.20 -0.71
N THR A 185 -15.00 -8.12 -0.77
CA THR A 185 -15.83 -8.88 -1.71
C THR A 185 -17.03 -8.06 -2.14
N MET A 186 -17.47 -8.25 -3.38
CA MET A 186 -18.64 -7.56 -3.91
C MET A 186 -19.97 -8.02 -3.29
N GLU A 187 -20.00 -9.26 -2.81
CA GLU A 187 -21.18 -9.88 -2.19
C GLU A 187 -21.45 -9.37 -0.76
N ALA A 188 -20.55 -8.55 -0.21
CA ALA A 188 -20.67 -8.06 1.16
C ALA A 188 -21.77 -7.00 1.25
N GLN A 189 -22.68 -7.19 2.20
CA GLN A 189 -23.76 -6.25 2.50
C GLN A 189 -23.25 -4.94 3.10
N ARG A 190 -22.21 -5.03 3.93
CA ARG A 190 -21.59 -3.87 4.59
C ARG A 190 -20.60 -3.20 3.64
N THR A 191 -20.64 -1.88 3.56
CA THR A 191 -19.66 -1.13 2.78
C THR A 191 -18.38 -0.88 3.59
N ILE A 192 -17.26 -0.69 2.92
CA ILE A 192 -15.99 -0.38 3.60
C ILE A 192 -16.04 0.92 4.42
N TYR A 193 -16.92 1.86 4.03
CA TYR A 193 -17.09 3.15 4.71
C TYR A 193 -17.84 3.04 6.04
N GLU A 194 -18.52 1.92 6.28
CA GLU A 194 -19.28 1.68 7.51
C GLU A 194 -18.41 1.06 8.62
N LEU A 195 -17.22 0.57 8.30
CA LEU A 195 -16.35 -0.12 9.24
C LEU A 195 -15.35 0.85 9.89
N ASP A 196 -15.06 0.64 11.19
CA ASP A 196 -14.02 1.41 11.89
C ASP A 196 -12.63 0.80 11.63
N LEU A 197 -11.85 1.53 10.83
CA LEU A 197 -10.52 1.14 10.36
C LEU A 197 -9.38 1.82 11.14
N ARG A 198 -9.72 2.45 12.27
CA ARG A 198 -8.74 3.06 13.20
C ARG A 198 -8.08 2.03 14.12
N SER A 199 -8.61 0.81 14.17
CA SER A 199 -8.05 -0.33 14.91
C SER A 199 -6.95 -1.04 14.12
N ASP A 200 -6.33 -2.05 14.74
CA ASP A 200 -5.35 -2.93 14.09
C ASP A 200 -6.05 -3.81 13.06
N VAL A 201 -5.74 -3.63 11.77
CA VAL A 201 -6.46 -4.29 10.67
C VAL A 201 -5.54 -4.93 9.64
N ALA A 202 -6.01 -6.03 9.05
CA ALA A 202 -5.45 -6.64 7.86
C ALA A 202 -6.53 -6.81 6.79
N PHE A 203 -6.34 -6.22 5.62
CA PHE A 203 -7.23 -6.41 4.48
C PHE A 203 -6.87 -7.66 3.70
N VAL A 204 -7.85 -8.49 3.37
CA VAL A 204 -7.68 -9.61 2.43
C VAL A 204 -8.24 -9.19 1.08
N VAL A 205 -7.40 -9.25 0.06
CA VAL A 205 -7.77 -8.95 -1.33
C VAL A 205 -7.56 -10.21 -2.18
N GLY A 206 -8.60 -10.59 -2.92
CA GLY A 206 -8.62 -11.82 -3.71
C GLY A 206 -8.19 -11.64 -5.16
N SER A 207 -8.04 -12.74 -5.90
CA SER A 207 -7.64 -12.70 -7.30
C SER A 207 -8.65 -11.98 -8.18
N GLU A 208 -8.19 -11.46 -9.31
CA GLU A 208 -9.07 -10.93 -10.35
C GLU A 208 -10.05 -12.02 -10.83
N GLY A 209 -11.31 -11.64 -11.05
CA GLY A 209 -12.40 -12.55 -11.43
C GLY A 209 -12.94 -13.42 -10.28
N LYS A 210 -12.11 -14.28 -9.67
CA LYS A 210 -12.56 -15.25 -8.65
C LYS A 210 -12.73 -14.65 -7.25
N GLY A 211 -12.11 -13.51 -6.98
CA GLY A 211 -12.09 -12.89 -5.67
C GLY A 211 -11.39 -13.75 -4.61
N ILE A 212 -11.79 -13.57 -3.35
CA ILE A 212 -11.20 -14.30 -2.22
C ILE A 212 -11.71 -15.73 -2.21
N ARG A 213 -10.84 -16.72 -2.00
CA ARG A 213 -11.24 -18.13 -1.93
C ARG A 213 -12.23 -18.36 -0.77
N PRO A 214 -13.24 -19.25 -0.92
CA PRO A 214 -14.25 -19.49 0.13
C PRO A 214 -13.67 -19.83 1.49
N LEU A 215 -12.60 -20.63 1.54
CA LEU A 215 -11.90 -20.94 2.79
C LEU A 215 -11.38 -19.68 3.48
N ILE A 216 -10.72 -18.80 2.72
CA ILE A 216 -10.14 -17.57 3.27
C ILE A 216 -11.24 -16.57 3.67
N LYS A 217 -12.32 -16.47 2.89
CA LYS A 217 -13.51 -15.69 3.26
C LYS A 217 -14.05 -16.10 4.64
N ARG A 218 -14.14 -17.41 4.94
CA ARG A 218 -14.60 -17.92 6.25
C ARG A 218 -13.66 -17.56 7.41
N HIS A 219 -12.40 -17.26 7.14
CA HIS A 219 -11.45 -16.81 8.16
C HIS A 219 -11.44 -15.28 8.35
N CYS A 220 -12.16 -14.51 7.54
CA CYS A 220 -12.30 -13.07 7.76
C CYS A 220 -13.26 -12.80 8.93
N ASP A 221 -12.99 -11.77 9.74
CA ASP A 221 -13.92 -11.29 10.78
C ASP A 221 -15.05 -10.47 10.17
N PHE A 222 -14.72 -9.69 9.14
CA PHE A 222 -15.68 -8.87 8.40
C PHE A 222 -15.51 -9.07 6.90
N LEU A 223 -16.61 -8.99 6.17
CA LEU A 223 -16.61 -8.87 4.72
C LEU A 223 -17.17 -7.49 4.37
N VAL A 224 -16.47 -6.77 3.50
CA VAL A 224 -16.87 -5.42 3.06
C VAL A 224 -16.83 -5.30 1.55
N SER A 225 -17.73 -4.50 1.01
CA SER A 225 -17.78 -4.14 -0.40
C SER A 225 -17.32 -2.69 -0.61
N ILE A 226 -16.79 -2.42 -1.81
CA ILE A 226 -16.54 -1.05 -2.27
C ILE A 226 -17.78 -0.65 -3.09
N PRO A 227 -18.52 0.40 -2.70
CA PRO A 227 -19.71 0.83 -3.43
C PRO A 227 -19.37 1.22 -4.87
N MET A 228 -20.10 0.65 -5.83
CA MET A 228 -19.94 0.92 -7.26
C MET A 228 -21.26 1.46 -7.83
N LYS A 229 -21.18 2.54 -8.64
CA LYS A 229 -22.35 3.15 -9.32
C LYS A 229 -22.39 2.87 -10.83
N GLY A 230 -21.37 2.17 -11.35
CA GLY A 230 -21.22 1.90 -12.78
C GLY A 230 -21.94 0.63 -13.23
N LYS A 231 -22.04 0.47 -14.55
CA LYS A 231 -22.60 -0.74 -15.18
C LYS A 231 -21.62 -1.92 -15.20
N VAL A 232 -20.33 -1.66 -15.01
CA VAL A 232 -19.29 -2.69 -14.95
C VAL A 232 -19.17 -3.19 -13.51
N SER A 233 -19.17 -4.50 -13.37
CA SER A 233 -19.28 -5.22 -12.10
C SER A 233 -17.93 -5.66 -11.52
N SER A 234 -16.82 -4.97 -11.78
CA SER A 234 -15.57 -5.23 -11.06
C SER A 234 -14.60 -4.07 -11.15
N LEU A 235 -13.74 -3.97 -10.13
CA LEU A 235 -12.56 -3.12 -10.12
C LEU A 235 -11.32 -3.98 -10.33
N ASN A 236 -10.29 -3.41 -10.95
CA ASN A 236 -8.97 -4.03 -10.93
C ASN A 236 -8.55 -4.25 -9.46
N VAL A 237 -7.95 -5.42 -9.22
CA VAL A 237 -7.60 -5.87 -7.87
C VAL A 237 -6.65 -4.92 -7.13
N ALA A 238 -5.68 -4.32 -7.85
CA ALA A 238 -4.76 -3.37 -7.26
C ALA A 238 -5.45 -2.06 -6.89
N VAL A 239 -6.42 -1.62 -7.69
CA VAL A 239 -7.25 -0.44 -7.40
C VAL A 239 -8.15 -0.70 -6.20
N ALA A 240 -8.81 -1.86 -6.12
CA ALA A 240 -9.64 -2.23 -4.98
C ALA A 240 -8.83 -2.28 -3.67
N GLY A 241 -7.64 -2.91 -3.71
CA GLY A 241 -6.74 -2.93 -2.56
C GLY A 241 -6.26 -1.52 -2.17
N ALA A 242 -5.94 -0.66 -3.13
CA ALA A 242 -5.57 0.72 -2.85
C ALA A 242 -6.71 1.50 -2.19
N ILE A 243 -7.95 1.39 -2.69
CA ILE A 243 -9.12 2.04 -2.08
C ILE A 243 -9.28 1.59 -0.62
N ALA A 244 -9.12 0.30 -0.35
CA ALA A 244 -9.25 -0.22 1.00
C ALA A 244 -8.19 0.33 1.96
N LEU A 245 -6.94 0.38 1.51
CA LEU A 245 -5.84 0.93 2.28
C LEU A 245 -6.01 2.43 2.53
N PHE A 246 -6.35 3.21 1.50
CA PHE A 246 -6.48 4.65 1.62
C PHE A 246 -7.73 5.08 2.40
N GLU A 247 -8.77 4.25 2.47
CA GLU A 247 -9.88 4.47 3.40
C GLU A 247 -9.43 4.32 4.86
N ALA A 248 -8.60 3.32 5.19
CA ALA A 248 -7.99 3.22 6.51
C ALA A 248 -7.08 4.44 6.82
N VAL A 249 -6.26 4.88 5.86
CA VAL A 249 -5.45 6.10 5.98
C VAL A 249 -6.32 7.31 6.29
N ARG A 250 -7.41 7.51 5.53
CA ARG A 250 -8.34 8.63 5.71
C ARG A 250 -8.91 8.65 7.14
N GLN A 251 -9.42 7.52 7.63
CA GLN A 251 -10.01 7.43 8.97
C GLN A 251 -8.97 7.67 10.08
N ARG A 252 -7.74 7.19 9.90
CA ARG A 252 -6.65 7.35 10.89
C ARG A 252 -6.13 8.78 10.95
N GLN A 253 -6.07 9.50 9.81
CA GLN A 253 -5.68 10.91 9.79
C GLN A 253 -6.74 11.82 10.44
N SER A 254 -8.03 11.57 10.20
CA SER A 254 -9.11 12.35 10.82
C SER A 254 -9.14 12.21 12.36
N ALA A 255 -8.74 11.05 12.89
CA ALA A 255 -8.64 10.85 14.34
C ALA A 255 -7.51 11.68 14.96
N PHE A 256 -6.35 11.80 14.30
CA PHE A 256 -5.21 12.58 14.77
C PHE A 256 -5.52 14.09 14.85
N GLN A 257 -6.38 14.60 13.95
CA GLN A 257 -6.80 16.01 13.97
C GLN A 257 -7.73 16.35 15.14
N LEU A 258 -8.46 15.38 15.68
CA LEU A 258 -9.38 15.59 16.81
C LEU A 258 -8.67 15.55 18.17
N SER A 259 -7.52 14.87 18.28
CA SER A 259 -6.72 14.85 19.52
C SER A 259 -5.73 16.03 19.63
N GLY A 260 -5.45 16.73 18.52
CA GLY A 260 -4.46 17.82 18.46
C GLY A 260 -5.00 19.24 18.62
N SER A 261 -6.32 19.44 18.62
CA SER A 261 -6.93 20.78 18.76
C SER A 261 -8.18 20.69 19.63
N GLY A 262 -8.15 21.34 20.79
CA GLY A 262 -9.34 21.58 21.59
C GLY A 262 -10.38 22.36 20.80
N SER A 263 -11.33 21.64 20.20
CA SER A 263 -12.61 22.20 19.76
C SER A 263 -13.59 21.05 19.48
N LEU A 264 -14.47 20.81 20.45
CA LEU A 264 -15.63 19.92 20.39
C LEU A 264 -16.68 20.33 19.33
N LEU A 265 -16.40 21.31 18.47
CA LEU A 265 -17.39 21.91 17.57
C LEU A 265 -17.58 21.22 16.21
N ARG A 266 -16.87 20.12 15.91
CA ARG A 266 -16.98 19.44 14.59
C ARG A 266 -17.85 18.18 14.59
N LEU A 267 -18.59 17.92 15.66
CA LEU A 267 -19.40 16.70 15.84
C LEU A 267 -20.89 16.91 15.62
N LEU A 268 -21.29 17.88 14.78
CA LEU A 268 -22.67 18.02 14.38
C LEU A 268 -22.90 17.40 12.99
N PRO A 269 -23.94 16.57 12.80
CA PRO A 269 -24.30 16.05 11.48
C PRO A 269 -24.58 17.21 10.52
N PRO A 270 -24.44 17.03 9.19
CA PRO A 270 -24.55 18.10 8.19
C PRO A 270 -25.82 18.95 8.30
N ALA A 271 -26.90 18.40 8.86
CA ALA A 271 -28.17 19.09 9.10
C ALA A 271 -28.07 20.27 10.11
N LEU A 272 -27.08 20.28 11.01
CA LEU A 272 -26.87 21.38 11.97
C LEU A 272 -25.82 22.40 11.51
N LEU A 273 -25.09 22.13 10.43
CA LEU A 273 -24.02 23.01 9.94
C LEU A 273 -24.53 24.20 9.10
N VAL A 274 -25.84 24.25 8.81
CA VAL A 274 -26.44 25.26 7.93
C VAL A 274 -26.58 26.65 8.59
N CYS A 275 -26.39 26.79 9.91
CA CYS A 275 -26.62 28.08 10.57
C CYS A 275 -25.37 28.96 10.82
N LEU A 276 -24.17 28.62 10.31
CA LEU A 276 -22.93 29.33 10.71
C LEU A 276 -22.14 30.03 9.61
N PHE A 277 -22.75 30.32 8.45
CA PHE A 277 -22.17 31.27 7.50
C PHE A 277 -22.96 32.58 7.48
N VAL A 278 -22.66 33.47 8.43
CA VAL A 278 -22.95 34.90 8.32
C VAL A 278 -21.61 35.64 8.29
N LYS A 279 -21.41 36.45 7.25
CA LYS A 279 -20.22 37.30 7.03
C LYS A 279 -19.96 38.23 8.23
N PRO A 280 -18.70 38.62 8.49
CA PRO A 280 -18.40 39.60 9.53
C PRO A 280 -18.99 40.97 9.13
N GLY A 281 -19.94 41.48 9.92
CA GLY A 281 -20.57 42.80 9.72
C GLY A 281 -22.07 42.93 10.05
N TYR A 282 -22.76 41.89 10.53
CA TYR A 282 -24.18 41.97 10.95
C TYR A 282 -24.36 41.48 12.40
N GLU A 283 -25.22 42.16 13.17
CA GLU A 283 -25.51 41.88 14.59
C GLU A 283 -26.18 40.51 14.82
N PRO A 284 -25.99 39.89 16.02
CA PRO A 284 -26.49 38.57 16.32
C PRO A 284 -27.99 38.57 16.60
N VAL A 285 -28.75 37.74 15.88
CA VAL A 285 -30.10 37.35 16.28
C VAL A 285 -30.00 36.33 17.42
N LYS A 286 -30.54 36.66 18.59
CA LYS A 286 -30.70 35.72 19.72
C LYS A 286 -31.56 34.53 19.28
N ILE A 287 -31.04 33.32 19.43
CA ILE A 287 -31.83 32.08 19.35
C ILE A 287 -31.70 31.39 20.70
N ASP A 288 -32.74 31.54 21.53
CA ASP A 288 -32.96 30.74 22.72
C ASP A 288 -33.35 29.32 22.30
N ILE A 289 -32.45 28.35 22.51
CA ILE A 289 -32.78 26.93 22.32
C ILE A 289 -33.22 26.37 23.68
N MET A 290 -34.55 26.29 23.86
CA MET A 290 -35.19 25.55 24.96
C MET A 290 -34.90 24.04 24.81
N PHE A 291 -34.45 23.41 25.90
CA PHE A 291 -34.10 21.99 26.06
C PHE A 291 -35.25 20.97 25.83
N ALA A 292 -36.40 21.37 25.30
CA ALA A 292 -37.61 20.54 25.31
C ALA A 292 -37.70 19.51 24.16
N ASP A 293 -37.07 19.73 23.01
CA ASP A 293 -37.39 18.97 21.78
C ASP A 293 -36.50 17.76 21.44
N ILE A 294 -35.47 17.47 22.25
CA ILE A 294 -34.61 16.29 22.01
C ILE A 294 -35.37 14.96 22.26
N ARG A 295 -36.47 14.98 23.03
CA ARG A 295 -37.28 13.76 23.28
C ARG A 295 -38.05 13.27 22.04
N ASN A 296 -38.47 14.15 21.15
CA ASN A 296 -39.29 13.77 19.99
C ASN A 296 -38.48 13.18 18.83
N VAL A 297 -37.18 13.45 18.75
CA VAL A 297 -36.32 12.91 17.68
C VAL A 297 -35.86 11.47 17.99
N LEU A 298 -35.88 11.06 19.27
CA LEU A 298 -35.33 9.78 19.74
C LEU A 298 -36.33 8.59 19.78
N ARG A 299 -37.60 8.76 19.37
CA ARG A 299 -38.64 7.71 19.28
C ARG A 299 -38.70 6.72 20.47
N LEU A 300 -39.09 7.19 21.66
CA LEU A 300 -39.43 6.33 22.81
C LEU A 300 -40.97 6.14 22.91
N PRO A 301 -41.51 4.90 23.05
CA PRO A 301 -42.91 4.65 23.47
C PRO A 301 -43.01 4.50 25.00
N ALA A 302 -44.12 4.66 25.74
CA ALA A 302 -45.47 5.21 25.54
C ALA A 302 -46.08 5.46 26.96
N SER A 303 -47.00 6.43 27.11
CA SER A 303 -48.09 6.46 28.10
C SER A 303 -49.09 7.54 27.69
#